data_AF-A0A3C1VRS7-F1
#
_entry.id   AF-A0A3C1VRS7-F1
#
_cell.length_a   1.000
_cell.length_b   1.000
_cell.length_c   1.000
_cell.angle_alpha   90.00
_cell.angle_beta   90.00
_cell.angle_gamma   90.00
#
_symmetry.space_group_name_H-M   'P 1'
#
loop_
_entity.id
_entity.type
_entity.pdbx_description
1 polymer ?
#
loop_
_entity_poly.entity_id
_entity_poly.type
_entity_poly.pdbx_seq_one_letter_code
_entity_poly.pdbx_strand_id
1 'polypeptide(L)'
;DHHDHHDHHHDHNLRSAYLHVLADALTSLLAIFALLIGKYFGAVWMDPVMGIVGAILVSRWSLSLLKSTSAILLDEQGSQDITQHIHEAIEFNGDHRIVDLHLWTVGPGIYASVLSIVSRSPAEPRYFKSLLPETLPIQP
;
A
#
# COMPACT_ATOMS: atom_id res chain seq x y z
N ASP A 1 -27.23 -22.42 17.60
CA ASP A 1 -27.89 -22.58 16.30
C ASP A 1 -27.77 -21.30 15.50
N HIS A 2 -27.16 -21.42 14.30
CA HIS A 2 -27.01 -20.43 13.21
C HIS A 2 -26.06 -19.24 13.48
N HIS A 3 -25.13 -18.83 12.60
CA HIS A 3 -24.70 -19.28 11.27
C HIS A 3 -23.26 -18.77 11.01
N ASP A 4 -22.44 -19.62 10.41
CA ASP A 4 -21.22 -19.26 9.69
C ASP A 4 -21.51 -18.25 8.57
N HIS A 5 -20.73 -17.18 8.51
CA HIS A 5 -20.44 -16.49 7.27
C HIS A 5 -18.93 -16.43 7.11
N HIS A 6 -18.43 -17.41 6.34
CA HIS A 6 -17.09 -17.43 5.78
C HIS A 6 -16.98 -16.31 4.73
N ASP A 7 -16.36 -15.18 5.10
CA ASP A 7 -15.94 -14.18 4.13
C ASP A 7 -14.61 -14.58 3.49
N HIS A 8 -14.66 -14.79 2.18
CA HIS A 8 -13.58 -15.19 1.28
C HIS A 8 -12.55 -14.07 1.04
N HIS A 9 -11.98 -13.49 2.10
CA HIS A 9 -11.02 -12.38 2.02
C HIS A 9 -9.54 -12.80 2.07
N HIS A 10 -9.22 -14.09 1.91
CA HIS A 10 -7.89 -14.59 2.31
C HIS A 10 -6.83 -14.72 1.20
N ASP A 11 -7.15 -14.67 -0.10
CA ASP A 11 -6.17 -15.13 -1.09
C ASP A 11 -5.43 -14.06 -1.90
N HIS A 12 -5.89 -12.80 -1.95
CA HIS A 12 -5.20 -11.79 -2.77
C HIS A 12 -3.91 -11.28 -2.14
N ASN A 13 -3.91 -11.05 -0.83
CA ASN A 13 -2.71 -10.56 -0.14
C ASN A 13 -1.61 -11.63 -0.12
N LEU A 14 -1.97 -12.89 0.14
CA LEU A 14 -1.05 -14.03 0.12
C LEU A 14 -0.53 -14.32 -1.29
N ARG A 15 -1.40 -14.26 -2.31
CA ARG A 15 -0.98 -14.45 -3.71
C ARG A 15 -0.07 -13.33 -4.19
N SER A 16 -0.32 -12.09 -3.78
CA SER A 16 0.54 -10.94 -4.08
C SER A 16 1.93 -11.11 -3.43
N ALA A 17 1.97 -11.45 -2.14
CA ALA A 17 3.22 -11.73 -1.43
C ALA A 17 4.00 -12.90 -2.05
N TYR A 18 3.31 -13.98 -2.43
CA TYR A 18 3.93 -15.13 -3.09
C TYR A 18 4.52 -14.78 -4.45
N LEU A 19 3.78 -14.04 -5.29
CA LEU A 19 4.26 -13.57 -6.60
C LEU A 19 5.44 -12.59 -6.46
N HIS A 20 5.44 -11.77 -5.40
CA HIS A 20 6.55 -10.88 -5.08
C HIS A 20 7.83 -11.65 -4.74
N VAL A 21 7.76 -12.61 -3.81
CA VAL A 21 8.92 -13.45 -3.42
C VAL A 21 9.42 -14.28 -4.60
N LEU A 22 8.51 -14.82 -5.42
CA LEU A 22 8.86 -15.58 -6.62
C LEU A 22 9.60 -14.68 -7.64
N ALA A 23 9.14 -13.44 -7.83
CA ALA A 23 9.79 -12.48 -8.70
C ALA A 23 11.20 -12.12 -8.21
N ASP A 24 11.41 -11.98 -6.90
CA ASP A 24 12.72 -11.72 -6.28
C ASP A 24 13.66 -12.92 -6.41
N ALA A 25 13.16 -14.14 -6.20
CA ALA A 25 13.94 -15.37 -6.35
C ALA A 25 14.39 -15.57 -7.80
N LEU A 26 13.49 -15.37 -8.77
CA LEU A 26 13.82 -15.41 -10.20
C LEU A 26 14.85 -14.34 -10.58
N THR A 27 14.68 -13.11 -10.06
CA THR A 27 15.63 -12.01 -10.33
C THR A 27 17.01 -12.32 -9.75
N SER A 28 17.08 -12.87 -8.54
CA SER A 28 18.33 -13.31 -7.91
C SER A 28 19.00 -14.44 -8.71
N LEU A 29 18.22 -15.42 -9.17
CA LEU A 29 18.73 -16.52 -9.99
C LEU A 29 19.30 -16.00 -11.32
N LEU A 30 18.58 -15.11 -12.01
CA LEU A 30 19.02 -14.48 -13.25
C LEU A 30 20.29 -13.65 -13.04
N ALA A 31 20.40 -12.92 -11.93
CA ALA A 31 21.61 -12.15 -11.59
C ALA A 31 22.82 -13.08 -11.37
N ILE A 32 22.64 -14.21 -10.68
CA ILE A 32 23.70 -15.21 -10.50
C ILE A 32 24.13 -15.79 -11.84
N PHE A 33 23.18 -16.15 -12.71
CA PHE A 33 23.50 -16.63 -14.07
C PHE A 33 24.24 -15.58 -14.90
N ALA A 34 23.83 -14.31 -14.83
CA ALA A 34 24.52 -13.21 -15.50
C ALA A 34 25.99 -13.08 -15.03
N LEU A 35 26.22 -13.17 -13.72
CA LEU A 35 27.57 -13.13 -13.14
C LEU A 35 28.41 -14.36 -13.53
N LEU A 36 27.81 -15.55 -13.56
CA LEU A 36 28.50 -16.78 -13.96
C LEU A 36 28.87 -16.75 -15.44
N ILE A 37 27.93 -16.38 -16.33
CA ILE A 37 28.20 -16.24 -17.76
C ILE A 37 29.33 -15.23 -17.97
N GLY A 38 29.27 -14.07 -17.32
CA GLY A 38 30.32 -13.05 -17.37
C GLY A 38 31.69 -13.54 -16.85
N LYS A 39 31.71 -14.39 -15.81
CA LYS A 39 32.95 -14.96 -15.26
C LYS A 39 33.60 -15.98 -16.21
N TYR A 40 32.82 -16.81 -16.90
CA TYR A 40 33.36 -17.93 -17.68
C TYR A 40 33.59 -17.62 -19.17
N PHE A 41 32.93 -16.60 -19.75
CA PHE A 41 32.99 -16.32 -21.20
C PHE A 41 33.99 -15.24 -21.66
N GLY A 42 35.00 -14.89 -20.84
CA GLY A 42 35.95 -13.80 -21.10
C GLY A 42 36.45 -13.61 -22.54
N ALA A 43 36.10 -12.47 -23.17
CA ALA A 43 37.02 -11.43 -23.69
C ALA A 43 36.43 -10.60 -24.86
N VAL A 44 36.51 -9.27 -24.74
CA VAL A 44 36.28 -8.18 -25.72
C VAL A 44 34.85 -7.94 -26.21
N TRP A 45 34.09 -8.95 -26.64
CA TRP A 45 32.67 -8.77 -27.04
C TRP A 45 31.69 -8.70 -25.87
N MET A 46 32.18 -9.00 -24.67
CA MET A 46 31.39 -9.13 -23.46
C MET A 46 31.04 -7.78 -22.84
N ASP A 47 31.77 -6.71 -23.15
CA ASP A 47 31.53 -5.35 -22.64
C ASP A 47 30.13 -4.80 -23.00
N PRO A 48 29.70 -4.81 -24.28
CA PRO A 48 28.34 -4.39 -24.63
C PRO A 48 27.27 -5.36 -24.11
N VAL A 49 27.54 -6.67 -24.06
CA VAL A 49 26.58 -7.66 -23.54
C VAL A 49 26.35 -7.50 -22.04
N MET A 50 27.42 -7.31 -21.27
CA MET A 50 27.33 -7.01 -19.83
C MET A 50 26.65 -5.68 -19.58
N GLY A 51 26.86 -4.68 -20.44
CA GLY A 51 26.12 -3.42 -20.43
C GLY A 51 24.61 -3.61 -20.63
N ILE A 52 24.19 -4.42 -21.61
CA ILE A 52 22.77 -4.72 -21.86
C ILE A 52 22.16 -5.49 -20.68
N VAL A 53 22.85 -6.50 -20.16
CA VAL A 53 22.38 -7.30 -19.02
C VAL A 53 22.27 -6.43 -17.76
N GLY A 54 23.27 -5.59 -17.49
CA GLY A 54 23.25 -4.62 -16.40
C GLY A 54 22.12 -3.60 -16.56
N ALA A 55 21.91 -3.07 -17.77
CA ALA A 55 20.81 -2.17 -18.07
C ALA A 55 19.45 -2.82 -17.84
N ILE A 56 19.25 -4.09 -18.21
CA ILE A 56 18.01 -4.83 -17.96
C ILE A 56 17.81 -5.06 -16.45
N LEU A 57 18.86 -5.43 -15.72
CA LEU A 57 18.78 -5.67 -14.27
C LEU A 57 18.44 -4.39 -13.52
N VAL A 58 19.16 -3.30 -13.79
CA VAL A 58 18.91 -1.98 -13.21
C VAL A 58 17.54 -1.46 -13.62
N SER A 59 17.14 -1.59 -14.88
CA SER A 59 15.81 -1.17 -15.35
C SER A 59 14.70 -1.93 -14.64
N ARG A 60 14.84 -3.25 -14.45
CA ARG A 60 13.87 -4.05 -13.71
C ARG A 60 13.76 -3.60 -12.25
N TRP A 61 14.89 -3.31 -11.60
CA TRP A 61 14.92 -2.83 -10.22
C TRP A 61 14.32 -1.43 -10.10
N SER A 62 14.70 -0.52 -11.00
CA SER A 62 14.14 0.84 -11.10
C SER A 62 12.64 0.83 -11.39
N LEU A 63 12.15 -0.05 -12.27
CA LEU A 63 10.71 -0.16 -12.54
C LEU A 63 9.94 -0.72 -11.34
N SER A 64 10.51 -1.67 -10.61
CA SER A 64 9.92 -2.17 -9.37
C SER A 64 9.86 -1.06 -8.31
N LEU A 65 10.96 -0.35 -8.09
CA LEU A 65 11.03 0.78 -7.18
C LEU A 65 10.04 1.87 -7.58
N LEU A 66 10.01 2.26 -8.86
CA LEU A 66 9.05 3.22 -9.38
C LEU A 66 7.62 2.75 -9.10
N LYS A 67 7.27 1.48 -9.35
CA LYS A 67 5.93 0.97 -9.10
C LYS A 67 5.58 1.01 -7.60
N SER A 68 6.51 0.68 -6.71
CA SER A 68 6.32 0.75 -5.26
C SER A 68 6.13 2.19 -4.78
N THR A 69 7.00 3.10 -5.22
CA THR A 69 6.93 4.52 -4.83
C THR A 69 5.74 5.22 -5.47
N SER A 70 5.40 4.90 -6.72
CA SER A 70 4.20 5.39 -7.40
C SER A 70 2.94 4.86 -6.75
N ALA A 71 2.90 3.62 -6.25
CA ALA A 71 1.75 3.14 -5.48
C ALA A 71 1.55 3.96 -4.21
N ILE A 72 2.62 4.31 -3.49
CA ILE A 72 2.53 5.15 -2.29
C ILE A 72 2.10 6.58 -2.62
N LEU A 73 2.56 7.13 -3.75
CA LEU A 73 2.21 8.49 -4.20
C LEU A 73 0.85 8.58 -4.92
N LEU A 74 0.36 7.49 -5.53
CA LEU A 74 -0.97 7.44 -6.15
C LEU A 74 -2.05 7.00 -5.16
N ASP A 75 -1.71 6.20 -4.14
CA ASP A 75 -2.60 5.81 -3.02
C ASP A 75 -2.58 6.85 -1.89
N GLU A 76 -2.18 8.08 -2.22
CA GLU A 76 -2.11 9.24 -1.31
C GLU A 76 -3.50 9.74 -0.88
N GLN A 77 -4.58 9.14 -1.41
CA GLN A 77 -5.94 9.31 -0.90
C GLN A 77 -6.34 7.99 -0.26
N GLY A 78 -6.33 7.94 1.07
CA GLY A 78 -6.55 6.72 1.84
C GLY A 78 -7.81 5.96 1.40
N SER A 79 -7.84 4.66 1.72
CA SER A 79 -8.83 3.73 1.19
C SER A 79 -10.26 4.28 1.33
N GLN A 80 -11.02 4.26 0.23
CA GLN A 80 -12.41 4.74 0.19
C GLN A 80 -13.29 4.09 1.26
N ASP A 81 -13.01 2.83 1.60
CA ASP A 81 -13.70 2.08 2.65
C ASP A 81 -13.52 2.73 4.03
N ILE A 82 -12.30 3.11 4.41
CA ILE A 82 -12.03 3.83 5.67
C ILE A 82 -12.73 5.19 5.67
N THR A 83 -12.65 5.93 4.57
CA THR A 83 -13.32 7.22 4.42
C THR A 83 -14.83 7.10 4.65
N GLN A 84 -15.47 6.10 4.03
CA GLN A 84 -16.90 5.84 4.18
C GLN A 84 -17.30 5.53 5.63
N HIS A 85 -16.54 4.69 6.33
CA HIS A 85 -16.80 4.37 7.74
C HIS A 85 -16.71 5.61 8.66
N ILE A 86 -15.77 6.53 8.38
CA ILE A 86 -15.65 7.79 9.14
C ILE A 86 -16.88 8.68 8.91
N HIS A 87 -17.37 8.78 7.67
CA HIS A 87 -18.59 9.51 7.35
C HIS A 87 -19.80 8.94 8.08
N GLU A 88 -19.98 7.62 8.03
CA GLU A 88 -21.10 6.95 8.71
C GLU A 88 -21.05 7.14 10.22
N ALA A 89 -19.88 7.03 10.84
CA ALA A 89 -19.71 7.20 12.27
C ALA A 89 -20.04 8.62 12.77
N ILE A 90 -19.64 9.65 12.01
CA ILE A 90 -19.82 11.06 12.42
C ILE A 90 -21.19 11.59 12.01
N GLU A 91 -21.71 11.22 10.83
CA GLU A 91 -22.96 11.78 10.29
C GLU A 91 -24.21 10.94 10.62
N PHE A 92 -24.08 9.84 11.38
CA PHE A 92 -25.18 8.91 11.71
C PHE A 92 -26.46 9.59 12.21
N ASN A 93 -26.34 10.62 13.05
CA ASN A 93 -27.46 11.33 13.67
C ASN A 93 -27.91 12.59 12.91
N GLY A 94 -27.21 12.99 11.84
CA GLY A 94 -27.48 14.20 11.06
C GLY A 94 -27.24 15.54 11.78
N ASP A 95 -26.74 15.52 13.01
CA ASP A 95 -26.40 16.73 13.79
C ASP A 95 -24.98 17.25 13.50
N HIS A 96 -24.15 16.38 12.94
CA HIS A 96 -22.78 16.65 12.58
C HIS A 96 -22.58 16.36 11.09
N ARG A 97 -21.80 17.21 10.43
CA ARG A 97 -21.46 17.06 9.01
C ARG A 97 -19.97 17.25 8.82
N ILE A 98 -19.35 16.32 8.12
CA ILE A 98 -17.96 16.43 7.68
C ILE A 98 -17.92 17.39 6.49
N VAL A 99 -17.18 18.48 6.63
CA VAL A 99 -16.98 19.46 5.55
C VAL A 99 -15.74 19.14 4.74
N ASP A 100 -14.73 18.59 5.42
CA ASP A 100 -13.46 18.24 4.83
C ASP A 100 -12.91 17.01 5.56
N LEU A 101 -12.44 16.01 4.82
CA LEU A 101 -11.81 14.80 5.33
C LEU A 101 -10.63 14.45 4.43
N HIS A 102 -9.44 14.59 4.99
CA HIS A 102 -8.19 14.20 4.37
C HIS A 102 -7.63 12.99 5.10
N LEU A 103 -7.51 11.87 4.39
CA LEU A 103 -6.95 10.61 4.90
C LEU A 103 -5.68 10.28 4.09
N TRP A 104 -4.56 10.10 4.78
CA TRP A 104 -3.29 9.74 4.16
C TRP A 104 -2.68 8.49 4.79
N THR A 105 -1.94 7.74 3.97
CA THR A 105 -1.21 6.54 4.40
C THR A 105 0.17 6.95 4.91
N VAL A 106 0.45 6.70 6.20
CA VAL A 106 1.73 7.03 6.86
C VAL A 106 2.70 5.84 6.90
N GLY A 107 2.19 4.64 6.65
CA GLY A 107 2.95 3.40 6.56
C GLY A 107 2.07 2.24 6.09
N PRO A 108 2.64 1.04 5.85
CA PRO A 108 1.86 -0.12 5.41
C PRO A 108 0.74 -0.45 6.41
N GLY A 109 -0.52 -0.20 6.03
CA GLY A 109 -1.69 -0.41 6.88
C GLY A 109 -1.84 0.59 8.03
N ILE A 110 -1.13 1.73 7.99
CA ILE A 110 -1.21 2.79 8.99
C ILE A 110 -1.69 4.07 8.31
N TYR A 111 -2.78 4.63 8.83
CA TYR A 111 -3.38 5.85 8.28
C TYR A 111 -3.38 6.97 9.31
N ALA A 112 -3.35 8.20 8.82
CA ALA A 112 -3.64 9.38 9.60
C ALA A 112 -4.65 10.25 8.86
N SER A 113 -5.52 10.89 9.63
CA SER A 113 -6.65 11.63 9.10
C SER A 113 -6.78 13.00 9.77
N VAL A 114 -7.11 14.00 8.97
CA VAL A 114 -7.59 15.30 9.46
C VAL A 114 -8.98 15.53 8.92
N LEU A 115 -9.89 15.96 9.80
CA LEU A 115 -11.28 16.21 9.44
C LEU A 115 -11.79 17.50 10.07
N SER A 116 -12.67 18.18 9.35
CA SER A 116 -13.38 19.38 9.79
C SER A 116 -14.86 19.10 9.89
N ILE A 117 -15.43 19.29 11.09
CA ILE A 117 -16.85 19.01 11.37
C ILE A 117 -17.60 20.31 11.60
N VAL A 118 -18.72 20.47 10.91
CA VAL A 118 -19.75 21.45 11.28
C VAL A 118 -20.82 20.73 12.09
N SER A 119 -21.02 21.19 13.31
CA SER A 119 -22.00 20.62 14.24
C SER A 119 -23.03 21.67 14.63
N ARG A 120 -24.30 21.26 14.73
CA ARG A 120 -25.37 22.08 15.31
C ARG A 120 -25.23 22.23 16.83
N SER A 121 -24.49 21.32 17.47
CA SER A 121 -24.14 21.34 18.89
C SER A 121 -22.64 21.08 19.05
N PRO A 122 -21.79 22.13 19.09
CA PRO A 122 -20.35 21.98 19.22
C PRO A 122 -19.98 21.20 20.48
N ALA A 123 -19.15 20.18 20.33
CA ALA A 123 -18.66 19.33 21.40
C ALA A 123 -17.13 19.33 21.43
N GLU A 124 -16.53 18.80 22.50
CA GLU A 124 -15.09 18.66 22.59
C GLU A 124 -14.56 17.66 21.54
N PRO A 125 -13.34 17.84 21.01
CA PRO A 125 -12.75 16.92 20.04
C PRO A 125 -12.73 15.44 20.49
N ARG A 126 -12.64 15.20 21.80
CA ARG A 126 -12.68 13.83 22.38
C ARG A 126 -14.01 13.13 22.15
N TYR A 127 -15.12 13.87 22.12
CA TYR A 127 -16.44 13.32 21.83
C TYR A 127 -16.48 12.75 20.41
N PHE A 128 -16.03 13.52 19.41
CA PHE A 128 -15.98 13.05 18.03
C PHE A 128 -15.00 11.89 17.86
N LYS A 129 -13.90 11.87 18.61
CA LYS A 129 -12.98 10.72 18.63
C LYS A 129 -13.64 9.45 19.15
N SER A 130 -14.53 9.55 20.15
CA SER A 130 -15.25 8.38 20.69
C SER A 130 -16.33 7.81 19.79
N LEU A 131 -16.76 8.56 18.77
CA LEU A 131 -17.70 8.07 17.74
C LEU A 131 -17.00 7.18 16.72
N LEU A 132 -15.68 7.32 16.55
CA LEU A 132 -14.92 6.52 15.60
C LEU A 132 -14.73 5.09 16.13
N PRO A 133 -14.95 4.06 15.30
CA PRO A 133 -14.71 2.67 15.69
C PRO A 133 -13.24 2.43 16.09
N GLU A 134 -12.99 1.76 17.22
CA GLU A 134 -11.62 1.37 17.64
C GLU A 134 -10.94 0.40 16.66
N THR A 135 -11.69 -0.18 15.73
CA THR A 135 -11.20 -1.10 14.70
C THR A 135 -10.50 -0.39 13.55
N LEU A 136 -10.55 0.95 13.47
CA LEU A 136 -9.86 1.69 12.42
C LEU A 136 -8.35 1.80 12.73
N PRO A 137 -7.47 1.51 11.76
CA PRO A 137 -6.01 1.65 11.90
C PRO A 137 -5.56 3.12 11.75
N ILE A 138 -6.19 4.04 12.49
CA ILE A 138 -5.87 5.48 12.49
C ILE A 138 -5.04 5.82 13.72
N GLN A 139 -3.85 6.40 13.52
CA GLN A 139 -3.04 6.91 14.62
C GLN A 139 -3.58 8.24 15.18
N PRO A 140 -3.44 8.47 16.50
CA PRO A 140 -3.94 9.68 17.17
C PRO A 140 -3.23 10.97 16.78
#